data_AF-A0A8S3D0L2-F1
#
_entry.id   AF-A0A8S3D0L2-F1
#
_cell.length_a   1.000
_cell.length_b   1.000
_cell.length_c   1.000
_cell.angle_alpha   90.00
_cell.angle_beta   90.00
_cell.angle_gamma   90.00
#
_symmetry.space_group_name_H-M   'P 1'
#
loop_
_entity.id
_entity.type
_entity.pdbx_description
1 polymer ?
#
loop_
_entity_poly.entity_id
_entity_poly.type
_entity_poly.pdbx_seq_one_letter_code
_entity_poly.pdbx_strand_id
1 'polypeptide(L)' 'EQNHLVIASVQIPKESTSSDSTQYESERGEFGGFGLFNAKIEIELKINHDGEVNRARYMP' A
#
# COMPACT_ATOMS: atom_id res chain seq x y z
N GLU A 1 -11.26 -13.76 20.85
CA GLU A 1 -10.45 -13.73 19.62
C GLU A 1 -8.99 -13.47 19.97
N GLN A 2 -8.05 -13.95 19.16
CA GLN A 2 -6.62 -13.70 19.37
C GLN A 2 -6.24 -12.32 18.83
N ASN A 3 -5.70 -11.46 19.68
CA ASN A 3 -5.16 -10.16 19.27
C ASN A 3 -3.75 -10.33 18.71
N HIS A 4 -3.38 -9.44 17.80
CA HIS A 4 -2.07 -9.47 17.16
C HIS A 4 -1.50 -8.06 17.00
N LEU A 5 -0.19 -7.93 17.21
CA LEU A 5 0.60 -6.81 16.72
C LEU A 5 1.08 -7.13 15.30
N VAL A 6 0.90 -6.20 14.36
CA VAL A 6 1.19 -6.42 12.94
C VAL A 6 2.20 -5.38 12.44
N ILE A 7 3.19 -5.85 11.69
CA ILE A 7 4.09 -5.00 10.91
C ILE A 7 3.72 -5.22 9.44
N ALA A 8 3.44 -4.13 8.73
CA ALA A 8 3.05 -4.16 7.33
C ALA A 8 3.88 -3.17 6.51
N SER A 9 4.24 -3.55 5.30
CA SER A 9 4.81 -2.65 4.30
C SER A 9 3.73 -2.12 3.38
N VAL A 10 3.89 -0.86 3.00
CA VAL A 10 2.99 -0.15 2.10
C VAL A 10 3.79 0.34 0.92
N GLN A 11 3.36 -0.05 -0.27
CA GLN A 11 3.91 0.50 -1.50
C GLN A 11 3.31 1.89 -1.76
N ILE A 12 4.12 2.92 -1.55
CA ILE A 12 3.73 4.31 -1.83
C ILE A 12 4.23 4.68 -3.23
N PRO A 13 3.34 5.16 -4.12
CA PRO A 13 3.76 5.64 -5.43
C PRO A 13 4.73 6.82 -5.27
N LYS A 14 5.84 6.79 -6.00
CA LYS A 14 6.78 7.90 -6.02
C LYS A 14 6.22 9.00 -6.92
N GLU A 15 6.35 10.26 -6.49
CA GLU A 15 5.94 11.44 -7.26
C GLU A 15 6.66 11.55 -8.61
N SER A 16 7.83 10.92 -8.74
CA SER A 16 8.62 10.86 -9.98
C SER A 16 8.31 9.64 -10.86
N THR A 17 7.26 8.87 -10.56
CA THR A 17 6.82 7.83 -11.49
C THR A 17 6.21 8.57 -12.67
N SER A 18 7.02 8.85 -13.69
CA SER A 18 6.53 9.41 -14.93
C SER A 18 5.40 8.52 -15.39
N SER A 19 4.19 9.08 -15.40
CA SER A 19 3.11 8.54 -16.20
C SER A 19 3.66 8.50 -17.62
N ASP A 20 4.17 7.34 -18.06
CA ASP A 20 4.77 7.22 -19.37
C ASP A 20 3.71 7.57 -20.40
N SER A 21 3.85 8.75 -20.99
CA SER A 21 2.93 9.34 -21.97
C SER A 21 2.85 8.52 -23.26
N THR A 22 3.59 7.42 -23.36
CA THR A 22 3.51 6.42 -24.43
C THR A 22 2.34 5.44 -24.26
N GLN A 23 1.72 5.36 -23.07
CA GLN A 23 0.47 4.61 -22.85
C GLN A 23 -0.79 5.47 -23.12
N TYR A 24 -0.67 6.51 -23.95
CA TYR A 24 -1.80 7.33 -24.36
C TYR A 24 -2.53 6.65 -25.54
N GLU A 25 -3.36 5.64 -25.24
CA GLU A 25 -4.16 4.93 -26.25
C GLU A 25 -5.39 5.78 -26.62
N SER A 26 -5.20 6.69 -27.58
CA SER A 26 -6.24 7.66 -27.99
C SER A 26 -7.48 7.01 -28.62
N GLU A 27 -7.45 5.72 -29.01
CA GLU A 27 -8.59 4.99 -29.56
C GLU A 27 -9.59 4.50 -28.49
N ARG A 28 -9.17 4.34 -27.24
CA ARG A 28 -10.01 3.77 -26.18
C ARG A 28 -10.81 4.76 -25.35
N GLY A 29 -10.62 6.07 -25.55
CA GLY A 29 -11.40 7.11 -24.87
C GLY A 29 -11.15 7.20 -23.35
N GLU A 30 -10.10 6.57 -22.83
CA GLU A 30 -9.75 6.64 -21.41
C GLU A 30 -8.97 7.94 -21.11
N PHE A 31 -9.71 8.99 -20.77
CA PHE A 31 -9.13 10.22 -20.26
C PHE A 31 -8.66 10.01 -18.82
N GLY A 32 -7.34 10.01 -18.59
CA GLY A 32 -6.76 10.09 -17.24
C GLY A 32 -6.80 8.79 -16.42
N GLY A 33 -6.68 7.63 -17.06
CA GLY A 33 -6.64 6.33 -16.38
C GLY A 33 -5.31 6.04 -15.67
N PHE A 34 -5.13 6.51 -14.44
CA PHE A 34 -4.11 5.96 -13.54
C PHE A 34 -4.62 4.64 -12.93
N GLY A 35 -4.77 3.61 -13.76
CA GLY A 35 -5.51 2.37 -13.46
C GLY A 35 -4.69 1.23 -12.84
N LEU A 36 -3.40 1.41 -12.55
CA LEU A 36 -2.50 0.28 -12.24
C LEU A 36 -1.65 0.42 -10.99
N PHE A 37 -1.91 1.37 -10.10
CA PHE A 37 -1.31 1.31 -8.77
C PHE A 37 -2.19 0.51 -7.83
N ASN A 38 -1.98 -0.81 -7.82
CA ASN A 38 -2.40 -1.62 -6.69
C ASN A 38 -1.57 -1.15 -5.49
N ALA A 39 -2.12 -0.25 -4.66
CA ALA A 39 -1.55 0.09 -3.37
C ALA A 39 -1.51 -1.19 -2.53
N LYS A 40 -0.43 -1.95 -2.67
CA LYS A 40 -0.29 -3.27 -2.10
C LYS A 40 0.19 -3.10 -0.67
N ILE A 41 -0.69 -3.43 0.27
CA ILE A 41 -0.35 -3.57 1.68
C ILE A 41 0.03 -5.03 1.89
N GLU A 42 1.25 -5.29 2.34
CA GLU A 42 1.72 -6.64 2.66
C GLU A 42 1.97 -6.73 4.17
N ILE A 43 1.36 -7.73 4.82
CA ILE A 43 1.66 -8.03 6.22
C ILE A 43 2.95 -8.84 6.25
N GLU A 44 4.02 -8.25 6.77
CA GLU A 44 5.34 -8.89 6.88
C GLU A 44 5.42 -9.75 8.13
N LEU A 45 4.84 -9.27 9.23
CA LEU A 45 4.93 -9.94 10.53
C LEU A 45 3.62 -9.83 11.30
N LYS A 46 3.23 -10.95 11.92
CA LYS A 46 2.04 -11.06 12.78
C LYS A 46 2.46 -11.70 14.10
N ILE A 47 2.45 -10.92 15.17
CA ILE A 47 2.89 -11.31 16.51
C ILE A 47 1.65 -11.48 17.40
N ASN A 48 1.53 -12.61 18.08
CA ASN A 48 0.45 -12.83 19.04
C ASN A 48 0.59 -11.84 20.21
N HIS A 49 -0.50 -11.16 20.56
CA HIS A 49 -0.56 -10.23 21.68
C HIS A 49 -1.68 -10.64 22.64
N ASP A 50 -1.42 -10.57 23.93
CA ASP A 50 -2.44 -10.83 24.95
C ASP A 50 -3.21 -9.53 25.26
N GLY A 51 -4.54 -9.58 25.16
CA GLY A 51 -5.38 -8.38 25.19
C GLY A 51 -5.22 -7.46 23.97
N GLU A 52 -6.02 -6.38 23.94
CA GLU A 52 -6.06 -5.44 22.81
C GLU A 52 -4.80 -4.54 22.75
N VAL A 53 -4.38 -4.19 21.52
CA VAL A 53 -3.27 -3.26 21.31
C VAL A 53 -3.81 -1.84 21.14
N ASN A 54 -3.68 -1.01 22.19
CA ASN A 54 -4.10 0.39 22.14
C ASN A 54 -3.04 1.35 21.58
N ARG A 55 -1.74 0.97 21.65
CA ARG A 55 -0.62 1.80 21.18
C ARG A 55 0.61 0.95 20.86
N ALA A 56 1.06 0.99 19.61
CA ALA A 56 2.33 0.41 19.17
C ALA A 56 3.30 1.55 18.76
N ARG A 57 4.54 1.50 19.23
CA ARG A 57 5.60 2.43 18.82
C ARG A 57 6.90 1.67 18.57
N TYR A 58 7.61 2.05 17.51
CA TYR A 58 8.98 1.62 17.28
C TYR A 58 9.92 2.36 18.24
N MET A 59 10.98 1.69 18.71
CA MET A 59 12.03 2.34 19.49
C MET A 59 12.84 3.24 18.53
N PRO A 60 12.88 4.56 18.76
CA PRO A 60 13.65 5.46 17.90
C PRO A 60 15.16 5.23 18.00
#